data_AF-A0A858ATI9-F1
#
_entry.id   AF-A0A858ATI9-F1
#
_cell.length_a   1.000
_cell.length_b   1.000
_cell.length_c   1.000
_cell.angle_alpha   90.00
_cell.angle_beta   90.00
_cell.angle_gamma   90.00
#
_symmetry.space_group_name_H-M   'P 1'
#
loop_
_entity.id
_entity.type
_entity.pdbx_description
1 polymer ?
#
loop_
_entity_poly.entity_id
_entity_poly.type
_entity_poly.pdbx_seq_one_letter_code
_entity_poly.pdbx_strand_id
1 'polypeptide(L)'
;MRDFFFNVKSNLKSYNYIWKYKVLWCLPLIILLVSLDWISKSIVANSMVLDGVGTTFIPGLIKFKYTINPGAAYGMNAGKLGLAITIAALVTLLLIAIFIFIRNKYWLIPISLMVAGSVANLLGRAWAPLTSDGIKGGVVDFIVFDFSFLGSDGYIFNLADAWVSIAVGFIIVILIAYAVFEILEANMRKKDKEKYEFYVDIKTRKQILFETYYEKFKFKDENKLTYRDYLSKNEKITKKWKKYKNKR
;
A
#
# COMPACT_ATOMS: atom_id res chain seq x y z
N MET A 1 20.11 -10.98 -30.72
CA MET A 1 18.69 -11.06 -30.30
C MET A 1 18.37 -12.31 -29.48
N ARG A 2 18.76 -13.52 -29.90
CA ARG A 2 18.48 -14.78 -29.17
C ARG A 2 19.04 -14.80 -27.74
N ASP A 3 20.27 -14.31 -27.56
CA ASP A 3 20.93 -14.27 -26.24
C ASP A 3 20.30 -13.26 -25.28
N PHE A 4 19.76 -12.16 -25.82
CA PHE A 4 19.01 -11.17 -25.03
C PHE A 4 17.74 -11.81 -24.44
N PHE A 5 16.92 -12.47 -25.28
CA PHE A 5 15.72 -13.16 -24.81
C PHE A 5 16.04 -14.33 -23.87
N PHE A 6 17.13 -15.06 -24.13
CA PHE A 6 17.61 -16.12 -23.24
C PHE A 6 17.99 -15.57 -21.86
N ASN A 7 18.76 -14.49 -21.80
CA ASN A 7 19.18 -13.85 -20.56
C ASN A 7 17.98 -13.28 -19.77
N VAL A 8 17.04 -12.63 -20.45
CA VAL A 8 15.80 -12.15 -19.81
C VAL A 8 15.00 -13.31 -19.20
N LYS A 9 14.79 -14.39 -19.97
CA LYS A 9 14.05 -15.56 -19.50
C LYS A 9 14.74 -16.23 -18.31
N SER A 10 16.07 -16.35 -18.36
CA SER A 10 16.87 -16.92 -17.27
C SER A 10 16.74 -16.09 -16.00
N ASN A 11 16.89 -14.76 -16.10
CA ASN A 11 16.76 -13.83 -14.99
C ASN A 11 15.35 -13.85 -14.37
N LEU A 12 14.30 -13.92 -15.18
CA LEU A 12 12.92 -14.02 -14.69
C LEU A 12 12.67 -15.34 -13.96
N LYS A 13 13.28 -16.45 -14.39
CA LYS A 13 13.09 -17.77 -13.79
C LYS A 13 13.81 -17.90 -12.44
N SER A 14 14.99 -17.30 -12.30
CA SER A 14 15.77 -17.30 -11.06
C SER A 14 15.36 -16.20 -10.08
N TYR A 15 14.45 -15.29 -10.50
CA TYR A 15 14.04 -14.15 -9.69
C TYR A 15 13.30 -14.61 -8.41
N ASN A 16 13.72 -14.08 -7.26
CA ASN A 16 13.04 -14.34 -6.00
C ASN A 16 11.84 -13.40 -5.81
N TYR A 17 10.69 -13.81 -6.32
CA TYR A 17 9.43 -13.05 -6.24
C TYR A 17 8.79 -13.02 -4.84
N ILE A 18 9.28 -13.83 -3.89
CA ILE A 18 8.70 -13.94 -2.53
C ILE A 18 7.21 -14.35 -2.56
N TRP A 19 6.86 -15.24 -3.50
CA TRP A 19 5.48 -15.68 -3.76
C TRP A 19 4.75 -16.16 -2.51
N LYS A 20 5.40 -16.91 -1.63
CA LYS A 20 4.79 -17.40 -0.38
C LYS A 20 4.19 -16.25 0.45
N TYR A 21 4.92 -15.14 0.62
CA TYR A 21 4.41 -14.01 1.40
C TYR A 21 3.28 -13.29 0.68
N LYS A 22 3.41 -13.10 -0.64
CA LYS A 22 2.38 -12.45 -1.47
C LYS A 22 1.07 -13.24 -1.46
N VAL A 23 1.15 -14.56 -1.62
CA VAL A 23 -0.04 -15.43 -1.64
C VAL A 23 -0.65 -15.61 -0.25
N LEU A 24 0.14 -15.73 0.81
CA LEU A 24 -0.40 -15.97 2.16
C LEU A 24 -0.95 -14.71 2.83
N TRP A 25 -0.39 -13.53 2.54
CA TRP A 25 -0.73 -12.30 3.26
C TRP A 25 -1.29 -11.20 2.37
N CYS A 26 -0.66 -10.95 1.23
CA CYS A 26 -1.04 -9.81 0.38
C CYS A 26 -2.30 -10.11 -0.43
N LEU A 27 -2.40 -11.30 -1.03
CA LEU A 27 -3.52 -11.67 -1.88
C LEU A 27 -4.84 -11.78 -1.08
N PRO A 28 -4.90 -12.39 0.11
CA PRO A 28 -6.10 -12.37 0.93
C PRO A 28 -6.52 -10.94 1.33
N LEU A 29 -5.55 -10.08 1.66
CA LEU A 29 -5.82 -8.67 1.93
C LEU A 29 -6.43 -7.97 0.71
N ILE A 30 -5.84 -8.15 -0.48
CA ILE A 30 -6.36 -7.57 -1.73
C ILE A 30 -7.79 -8.05 -1.99
N ILE A 31 -8.03 -9.37 -1.91
CA ILE A 31 -9.35 -9.96 -2.13
C ILE A 31 -10.37 -9.39 -1.15
N LEU A 32 -10.02 -9.31 0.13
CA LEU A 32 -10.89 -8.75 1.16
C LEU A 32 -11.26 -7.30 0.85
N LEU A 33 -10.29 -6.44 0.56
CA LEU A 33 -10.53 -5.02 0.33
C LEU A 33 -11.30 -4.74 -0.96
N VAL A 34 -11.02 -5.50 -2.03
CA VAL A 34 -11.79 -5.45 -3.28
C VAL A 34 -13.23 -5.90 -3.03
N SER A 35 -13.43 -6.96 -2.26
CA SER A 35 -14.77 -7.47 -1.93
C SER A 35 -15.56 -6.46 -1.10
N LEU A 36 -14.92 -5.84 -0.10
CA LEU A 36 -15.56 -4.81 0.73
C LEU A 36 -16.00 -3.61 -0.12
N ASP A 37 -15.15 -3.12 -1.03
CA ASP A 37 -15.52 -2.04 -1.93
C ASP A 37 -16.67 -2.45 -2.87
N TRP A 38 -16.58 -3.59 -3.54
CA TRP A 38 -17.62 -4.06 -4.45
C TRP A 38 -18.97 -4.24 -3.73
N ILE A 39 -18.98 -4.88 -2.55
CA ILE A 39 -20.19 -5.08 -1.75
C ILE A 39 -20.76 -3.73 -1.32
N SER A 40 -19.94 -2.80 -0.85
CA SER A 40 -20.40 -1.46 -0.43
C SER A 40 -21.04 -0.68 -1.58
N LYS A 41 -20.43 -0.70 -2.77
CA LYS A 41 -20.98 -0.09 -3.99
C LYS A 41 -22.31 -0.73 -4.40
N SER A 42 -22.40 -2.06 -4.31
CA SER A 42 -23.64 -2.80 -4.58
C SER A 42 -24.76 -2.44 -3.61
N ILE A 43 -24.47 -2.37 -2.30
CA ILE A 43 -25.46 -1.97 -1.30
C ILE A 43 -25.97 -0.56 -1.60
N VAL A 44 -25.07 0.40 -1.83
CA VAL A 44 -25.45 1.80 -2.10
C VAL A 44 -26.30 1.89 -3.37
N ALA A 45 -25.86 1.28 -4.46
CA ALA A 45 -26.59 1.33 -5.74
C ALA A 45 -28.01 0.74 -5.67
N ASN A 46 -28.27 -0.17 -4.73
CA ASN A 46 -29.60 -0.79 -4.54
C ASN A 46 -30.44 -0.14 -3.44
N SER A 47 -29.86 0.68 -2.56
CA SER A 47 -30.54 1.22 -1.38
C SER A 47 -30.68 2.74 -1.34
N MET A 48 -29.94 3.46 -2.19
CA MET A 48 -29.93 4.92 -2.22
C MET A 48 -30.42 5.45 -3.57
N VAL A 49 -30.99 6.66 -3.57
CA VAL A 49 -31.38 7.38 -4.79
C VAL A 49 -30.14 8.04 -5.40
N LEU A 50 -29.88 7.74 -6.68
CA LEU A 50 -28.78 8.35 -7.45
C LEU A 50 -28.94 9.88 -7.46
N ASP A 51 -27.86 10.59 -7.15
CA ASP A 51 -27.81 12.05 -7.05
C ASP A 51 -28.82 12.65 -6.04
N GLY A 52 -29.34 11.83 -5.13
CA GLY A 52 -30.27 12.23 -4.09
C GLY A 52 -29.66 13.06 -2.98
N VAL A 53 -30.50 13.45 -2.02
CA VAL A 53 -30.07 14.13 -0.79
C VAL A 53 -29.20 13.16 0.04
N GLY A 54 -28.05 13.65 0.52
CA GLY A 54 -27.14 12.84 1.34
C GLY A 54 -27.71 12.56 2.74
N THR A 55 -27.47 11.36 3.25
CA THR A 55 -27.85 10.93 4.59
C THR A 55 -26.69 11.16 5.56
N THR A 56 -26.94 11.87 6.66
CA THR A 56 -25.92 12.07 7.69
C THR A 56 -25.72 10.79 8.50
N PHE A 57 -24.47 10.33 8.61
CA PHE A 57 -24.11 9.16 9.42
C PHE A 57 -23.45 9.58 10.73
N ILE A 58 -22.38 10.38 10.65
CA ILE A 58 -21.74 11.02 11.81
C ILE A 58 -21.80 12.53 11.58
N PRO A 59 -22.61 13.28 12.35
CA PRO A 59 -22.74 14.73 12.19
C PRO A 59 -21.37 15.44 12.20
N GLY A 60 -21.09 16.24 11.18
CA GLY A 60 -19.84 17.00 11.07
C GLY A 60 -18.59 16.16 10.73
N LEU A 61 -18.76 14.89 10.36
CA LEU A 61 -17.65 14.01 9.98
C LEU A 61 -17.95 13.15 8.74
N ILE A 62 -19.06 12.41 8.73
CA ILE A 62 -19.39 11.45 7.65
C ILE A 62 -20.83 11.61 7.19
N LYS A 63 -21.00 11.80 5.89
CA LYS A 63 -22.27 11.70 5.16
C LYS A 63 -22.18 10.62 4.09
N PHE A 64 -23.30 10.00 3.78
CA PHE A 64 -23.44 9.12 2.62
C PHE A 64 -24.24 9.81 1.53
N LYS A 65 -23.71 9.88 0.31
CA LYS A 65 -24.40 10.44 -0.84
C LYS A 65 -24.03 9.65 -2.09
N TYR A 66 -25.00 9.00 -2.70
CA TYR A 66 -24.78 8.19 -3.90
C TYR A 66 -24.62 9.05 -5.15
N THR A 67 -23.47 8.94 -5.81
CA THR A 67 -23.20 9.50 -7.15
C THR A 67 -22.53 8.44 -8.02
N ILE A 68 -22.62 8.60 -9.34
CA ILE A 68 -21.81 7.83 -10.29
C ILE A 68 -20.83 8.76 -10.98
N ASN A 69 -19.55 8.54 -10.77
CA ASN A 69 -18.48 9.31 -11.37
C ASN A 69 -18.04 8.68 -12.70
N PRO A 70 -18.36 9.27 -13.87
CA PRO A 70 -17.95 8.73 -15.17
C PRO A 70 -16.42 8.71 -15.34
N GLY A 71 -15.67 9.45 -14.53
CA GLY A 71 -14.23 9.62 -14.68
C GLY A 71 -13.91 10.82 -15.57
N ALA A 72 -14.15 12.00 -15.03
CA ALA A 72 -13.53 13.24 -15.49
C ALA A 72 -13.19 14.05 -14.25
N ALA A 73 -11.89 14.16 -13.94
CA ALA A 73 -11.44 15.19 -13.01
C ALA A 73 -11.89 16.54 -13.58
N TYR A 74 -12.78 17.25 -12.88
CA TYR A 74 -13.13 18.65 -13.12
C TYR A 74 -13.46 19.01 -14.58
N GLY A 75 -14.32 18.24 -15.26
CA GLY A 75 -14.83 18.61 -16.59
C GLY A 75 -13.81 18.54 -17.75
N MET A 76 -12.51 18.36 -17.49
CA MET A 76 -11.45 18.38 -18.53
C MET A 76 -11.54 17.23 -19.54
N ASN A 77 -12.29 16.17 -19.25
CA ASN A 77 -12.46 15.00 -20.11
C ASN A 77 -13.87 14.38 -20.01
N ALA A 78 -14.91 15.15 -19.68
CA ALA A 78 -16.28 14.66 -19.47
C ALA A 78 -16.87 13.85 -20.66
N GLY A 79 -16.26 13.92 -21.86
CA GLY A 79 -16.61 13.10 -23.03
C GLY A 79 -15.63 11.97 -23.39
N LYS A 80 -14.57 11.71 -22.59
CA LYS A 80 -13.51 10.72 -22.92
C LYS A 80 -13.45 9.57 -21.91
N LEU A 81 -14.61 8.96 -21.62
CA LEU A 81 -14.72 7.77 -20.78
C LEU A 81 -13.71 6.67 -21.15
N GLY A 82 -13.55 6.39 -22.45
CA GLY A 82 -12.59 5.40 -22.93
C GLY A 82 -11.15 5.70 -22.53
N LEU A 83 -10.76 6.99 -22.49
CA LEU A 83 -9.44 7.40 -22.03
C LEU A 83 -9.30 7.20 -20.51
N ALA A 84 -10.32 7.53 -19.72
CA ALA A 84 -10.29 7.32 -18.27
C ALA A 84 -10.17 5.84 -17.90
N ILE A 85 -10.94 4.96 -18.56
CA ILE A 85 -10.86 3.51 -18.38
C ILE A 85 -9.47 3.00 -18.82
N THR A 86 -8.96 3.45 -19.97
CA THR A 86 -7.65 3.02 -20.48
C THR A 86 -6.53 3.39 -19.52
N ILE A 87 -6.51 4.64 -19.01
CA ILE A 87 -5.52 5.07 -18.04
C ILE A 87 -5.65 4.26 -16.74
N ALA A 88 -6.86 4.07 -16.23
CA ALA A 88 -7.09 3.27 -15.02
C ALA A 88 -6.60 1.82 -15.19
N ALA A 89 -6.84 1.21 -16.34
CA ALA A 89 -6.36 -0.12 -16.67
C ALA A 89 -4.82 -0.17 -16.74
N LEU A 90 -4.18 0.77 -17.44
CA LEU A 90 -2.73 0.84 -17.55
C LEU A 90 -2.06 1.04 -16.18
N VAL A 91 -2.59 1.94 -15.35
CA VAL A 91 -2.11 2.16 -13.98
C VAL A 91 -2.28 0.89 -13.13
N THR A 92 -3.43 0.21 -13.24
CA THR A 92 -3.66 -1.05 -12.53
C THR A 92 -2.66 -2.13 -12.95
N LEU A 93 -2.40 -2.29 -14.25
CA LEU A 93 -1.41 -3.24 -14.76
C LEU A 93 0.00 -2.90 -14.27
N LEU A 94 0.37 -1.61 -14.25
CA LEU A 94 1.65 -1.15 -13.71
C LEU A 94 1.77 -1.48 -12.22
N LEU A 95 0.73 -1.23 -11.41
CA LEU A 95 0.73 -1.55 -9.98
C LEU A 95 0.83 -3.06 -9.75
N ILE A 96 0.15 -3.88 -10.55
CA ILE A 96 0.28 -5.35 -10.50
C ILE A 96 1.70 -5.78 -10.87
N ALA A 97 2.31 -5.19 -11.90
CA ALA A 97 3.70 -5.47 -12.26
C ALA A 97 4.66 -5.11 -11.13
N ILE A 98 4.51 -3.92 -10.53
CA ILE A 98 5.29 -3.49 -9.36
C ILE A 98 5.10 -4.48 -8.20
N PHE A 99 3.86 -4.90 -7.92
CA PHE A 99 3.56 -5.90 -6.90
C PHE A 99 4.25 -7.24 -7.17
N ILE A 100 4.27 -7.71 -8.42
CA ILE A 100 4.92 -8.96 -8.80
C ILE A 100 6.43 -8.86 -8.58
N PHE A 101 7.08 -7.78 -9.00
CA PHE A 101 8.54 -7.69 -8.96
C PHE A 101 9.10 -7.14 -7.65
N ILE A 102 8.32 -6.51 -6.79
CA ILE A 102 8.88 -5.96 -5.54
C ILE A 102 9.27 -7.05 -4.54
N ARG A 103 10.46 -6.90 -3.96
CA ARG A 103 11.05 -7.85 -2.99
C ARG A 103 11.04 -7.33 -1.56
N ASN A 104 11.05 -6.01 -1.40
CA ASN A 104 11.11 -5.44 -0.06
C ASN A 104 9.70 -5.44 0.57
N LYS A 105 9.57 -6.21 1.65
CA LYS A 105 8.29 -6.44 2.36
C LYS A 105 7.67 -5.17 2.94
N TYR A 106 8.48 -4.15 3.26
CA TYR A 106 7.97 -2.87 3.80
C TYR A 106 7.03 -2.17 2.82
N TRP A 107 7.24 -2.38 1.52
CA TRP A 107 6.44 -1.78 0.47
C TRP A 107 5.24 -2.65 0.05
N LEU A 108 5.22 -3.94 0.42
CA LEU A 108 4.17 -4.85 -0.05
C LEU A 108 2.79 -4.48 0.47
N ILE A 109 2.68 -4.00 1.72
CA ILE A 109 1.40 -3.57 2.28
C ILE A 109 0.83 -2.36 1.52
N PRO A 110 1.52 -1.20 1.43
CA PRO A 110 0.98 -0.07 0.67
C PRO A 110 0.72 -0.41 -0.80
N ILE A 111 1.59 -1.19 -1.46
CA ILE A 111 1.33 -1.60 -2.85
C ILE A 111 0.10 -2.50 -2.95
N SER A 112 -0.14 -3.39 -1.98
CA SER A 112 -1.35 -4.23 -1.96
C SER A 112 -2.61 -3.38 -1.82
N LEU A 113 -2.57 -2.33 -0.99
CA LEU A 113 -3.67 -1.36 -0.87
C LEU A 113 -3.92 -0.61 -2.19
N MET A 114 -2.86 -0.15 -2.87
CA MET A 114 -2.97 0.51 -4.18
C MET A 114 -3.55 -0.42 -5.24
N VAL A 115 -3.07 -1.67 -5.31
CA VAL A 115 -3.60 -2.69 -6.22
C VAL A 115 -5.07 -2.99 -5.91
N ALA A 116 -5.42 -3.15 -4.63
CA ALA A 116 -6.80 -3.40 -4.23
C ALA A 116 -7.72 -2.24 -4.66
N GLY A 117 -7.35 -0.99 -4.37
CA GLY A 117 -8.12 0.16 -4.78
C GLY A 117 -8.21 0.32 -6.31
N SER A 118 -7.10 0.15 -7.03
CA SER A 118 -7.11 0.30 -8.49
C SER A 118 -7.95 -0.80 -9.17
N VAL A 119 -7.82 -2.05 -8.72
CA VAL A 119 -8.62 -3.17 -9.21
C VAL A 119 -10.10 -2.97 -8.88
N ALA A 120 -10.43 -2.59 -7.64
CA ALA A 120 -11.81 -2.37 -7.22
C ALA A 120 -12.50 -1.25 -8.00
N ASN A 121 -11.80 -0.15 -8.31
CA ASN A 121 -12.33 0.90 -9.18
C ASN A 121 -12.48 0.46 -10.63
N LEU A 122 -11.52 -0.30 -11.18
CA LEU A 122 -11.64 -0.83 -12.55
C LEU A 122 -12.81 -1.82 -12.69
N LEU A 123 -12.97 -2.67 -11.67
CA LEU A 123 -14.09 -3.59 -11.51
C LEU A 123 -15.42 -2.85 -11.38
N GLY A 124 -15.46 -1.79 -10.55
CA GLY A 124 -16.60 -0.90 -10.42
C GLY A 124 -17.02 -0.30 -11.76
N ARG A 125 -16.08 0.10 -12.62
CA ARG A 125 -16.38 0.61 -13.97
C ARG A 125 -17.04 -0.42 -14.89
N ALA A 126 -16.66 -1.68 -14.77
CA ALA A 126 -17.27 -2.74 -15.56
C ALA A 126 -18.71 -3.07 -15.12
N TRP A 127 -19.02 -2.86 -13.84
CA TRP A 127 -20.31 -3.24 -13.23
C TRP A 127 -21.30 -2.07 -13.03
N ALA A 128 -20.81 -0.83 -12.87
CA ALA A 128 -21.62 0.28 -12.39
C ALA A 128 -22.91 0.50 -13.21
N PRO A 129 -24.01 0.93 -12.54
CA PRO A 129 -25.22 1.35 -13.22
C PRO A 129 -25.00 2.52 -14.19
N LEU A 130 -26.03 2.84 -14.97
CA LEU A 130 -26.05 4.03 -15.81
C LEU A 130 -26.02 5.29 -14.94
N THR A 131 -25.29 6.31 -15.39
CA THR A 131 -25.44 7.66 -14.85
C THR A 131 -26.84 8.19 -15.11
N SER A 132 -27.20 9.31 -14.46
CA SER A 132 -28.45 10.04 -14.70
C SER A 132 -28.63 10.44 -16.18
N ASP A 133 -27.51 10.64 -16.91
CA ASP A 133 -27.49 10.94 -18.35
C ASP A 133 -27.42 9.68 -19.25
N GLY A 134 -27.59 8.47 -18.70
CA GLY A 134 -27.58 7.23 -19.46
C GLY A 134 -26.19 6.75 -19.90
N ILE A 135 -25.11 7.21 -19.26
CA ILE A 135 -23.73 6.83 -19.61
C ILE A 135 -23.31 5.60 -18.80
N LYS A 136 -22.75 4.57 -19.45
CA LYS A 136 -22.12 3.40 -18.79
C LYS A 136 -20.66 3.68 -18.41
N GLY A 137 -20.08 2.88 -17.51
CA GLY A 137 -18.63 2.88 -17.27
C GLY A 137 -18.13 3.83 -16.17
N GLY A 138 -19.05 4.38 -15.38
CA GLY A 138 -18.72 5.20 -14.22
C GLY A 138 -18.33 4.37 -12.99
N VAL A 139 -18.07 5.05 -11.87
CA VAL A 139 -17.75 4.44 -10.58
C VAL A 139 -18.76 4.92 -9.55
N VAL A 140 -19.28 4.00 -8.75
CA VAL A 140 -20.17 4.35 -7.64
C VAL A 140 -19.35 4.98 -6.52
N ASP A 141 -19.59 6.25 -6.24
CA ASP A 141 -19.01 6.98 -5.12
C ASP A 141 -20.12 7.32 -4.11
N PHE A 142 -19.80 7.26 -2.81
CA PHE A 142 -20.84 7.28 -1.79
C PHE A 142 -20.46 7.86 -0.43
N ILE A 143 -19.17 8.04 -0.13
CA ILE A 143 -18.67 8.57 1.14
C ILE A 143 -18.34 10.04 0.95
N VAL A 144 -18.81 10.87 1.88
CA VAL A 144 -18.49 12.30 1.94
C VAL A 144 -17.94 12.61 3.32
N PHE A 145 -16.77 13.25 3.37
CA PHE A 145 -16.32 13.87 4.62
C PHE A 145 -17.11 15.15 4.84
N ASP A 146 -17.89 15.20 5.92
CA ASP A 146 -18.76 16.32 6.25
C ASP A 146 -18.00 17.39 7.04
N PHE A 147 -16.89 17.87 6.47
CA PHE A 147 -16.14 19.01 7.02
C PHE A 147 -16.71 20.33 6.51
N SER A 148 -18.03 20.45 6.55
CA SER A 148 -18.77 21.66 6.16
C SER A 148 -18.30 22.89 6.96
N PHE A 149 -17.87 22.70 8.22
CA PHE A 149 -17.26 23.77 9.02
C PHE A 149 -15.90 24.27 8.48
N LEU A 150 -15.22 23.50 7.62
CA LEU A 150 -13.99 23.88 6.93
C LEU A 150 -14.22 24.21 5.45
N GLY A 151 -15.46 24.21 4.97
CA GLY A 151 -15.79 24.38 3.55
C GLY A 151 -15.32 23.22 2.67
N SER A 152 -15.16 22.01 3.22
CA SER A 152 -14.66 20.83 2.51
C SER A 152 -15.68 19.68 2.57
N ASP A 153 -16.79 19.81 1.86
CA ASP A 153 -17.88 18.82 1.77
C ASP A 153 -18.22 18.42 0.32
N GLY A 154 -17.46 18.89 -0.66
CA GLY A 154 -17.72 18.66 -2.09
C GLY A 154 -17.13 17.38 -2.68
N TYR A 155 -16.26 16.66 -1.96
CA TYR A 155 -15.59 15.47 -2.49
C TYR A 155 -16.30 14.20 -2.04
N ILE A 156 -16.85 13.45 -3.00
CA ILE A 156 -17.48 12.15 -2.81
C ILE A 156 -16.52 11.08 -3.32
N PHE A 157 -16.27 10.07 -2.52
CA PHE A 157 -15.33 8.99 -2.82
C PHE A 157 -15.88 7.64 -2.37
N ASN A 158 -15.14 6.56 -2.62
CA ASN A 158 -15.49 5.21 -2.21
C ASN A 158 -14.38 4.54 -1.39
N LEU A 159 -14.59 3.28 -0.99
CA LEU A 159 -13.57 2.55 -0.22
C LEU A 159 -12.30 2.30 -1.03
N ALA A 160 -12.39 2.06 -2.33
CA ALA A 160 -11.22 1.92 -3.19
C ALA A 160 -10.32 3.16 -3.18
N ASP A 161 -10.89 4.37 -3.23
CA ASP A 161 -10.15 5.62 -3.13
C ASP A 161 -9.51 5.80 -1.74
N ALA A 162 -10.22 5.37 -0.69
CA ALA A 162 -9.68 5.35 0.67
C ALA A 162 -8.47 4.39 0.78
N TRP A 163 -8.52 3.20 0.19
CA TRP A 163 -7.39 2.26 0.17
C TRP A 163 -6.16 2.87 -0.49
N VAL A 164 -6.32 3.53 -1.64
CA VAL A 164 -5.23 4.24 -2.33
C VAL A 164 -4.69 5.37 -1.45
N SER A 165 -5.55 6.17 -0.84
CA SER A 165 -5.15 7.30 0.00
C SER A 165 -4.38 6.85 1.25
N ILE A 166 -4.83 5.78 1.90
CA ILE A 166 -4.13 5.14 3.02
C ILE A 166 -2.77 4.61 2.58
N ALA A 167 -2.70 3.99 1.40
CA ALA A 167 -1.44 3.50 0.83
C ALA A 167 -0.42 4.62 0.63
N VAL A 168 -0.85 5.75 0.07
CA VAL A 168 -0.03 6.94 -0.11
C VAL A 168 0.45 7.47 1.25
N GLY A 169 -0.42 7.52 2.25
CA GLY A 169 -0.04 7.87 3.62
C GLY A 169 1.07 6.97 4.18
N PHE A 170 0.95 5.66 4.03
CA PHE A 170 2.00 4.71 4.42
C PHE A 170 3.32 4.95 3.67
N ILE A 171 3.27 5.17 2.35
CA ILE A 171 4.46 5.46 1.54
C ILE A 171 5.17 6.72 2.04
N ILE A 172 4.41 7.79 2.30
CA ILE A 172 4.95 9.04 2.82
C ILE A 172 5.63 8.81 4.17
N VAL A 173 4.98 8.11 5.11
CA VAL A 173 5.56 7.80 6.42
C VAL A 173 6.85 6.99 6.29
N ILE A 174 6.87 5.99 5.40
CA ILE A 174 8.07 5.19 5.12
C ILE A 174 9.20 6.08 4.59
N LEU A 175 8.92 6.95 3.62
CA LEU A 175 9.92 7.85 3.04
C LEU A 175 10.46 8.86 4.05
N ILE A 176 9.60 9.43 4.90
CA ILE A 176 10.01 10.33 5.99
C ILE A 176 10.93 9.59 6.96
N ALA A 177 10.55 8.37 7.37
CA ALA A 177 11.39 7.57 8.26
C ALA A 177 12.77 7.30 7.64
N TYR A 178 12.83 6.89 6.37
CA TYR A 178 14.09 6.71 5.65
C TYR A 178 14.92 7.99 5.62
N ALA A 179 14.33 9.13 5.25
CA ALA A 179 15.03 10.40 5.20
C ALA A 179 15.58 10.82 6.58
N VAL A 180 14.79 10.67 7.64
CA VAL A 180 15.20 10.96 9.01
C VAL A 180 16.37 10.07 9.44
N PHE A 181 16.32 8.76 9.17
CA PHE A 181 17.42 7.85 9.49
C PHE A 181 18.70 8.20 8.74
N GLU A 182 18.62 8.51 7.45
CA GLU A 182 19.78 8.93 6.65
C GLU A 182 20.39 10.24 7.19
N ILE A 183 19.57 11.22 7.56
CA ILE A 183 20.05 12.48 8.15
C ILE A 183 20.74 12.24 9.50
N LEU A 184 20.15 11.41 10.36
CA LEU A 184 20.74 11.05 11.65
C LEU A 184 22.07 10.31 11.48
N GLU A 185 22.14 9.35 10.55
CA GLU A 185 23.34 8.59 10.25
C GLU A 185 24.45 9.47 9.66
N ALA A 186 24.10 10.36 8.72
CA ALA A 186 25.04 11.33 8.16
C ALA A 186 25.58 12.31 9.22
N ASN A 187 24.72 12.78 10.12
CA ASN A 187 25.13 13.65 11.23
C ASN A 187 26.04 12.93 12.23
N MET A 188 25.75 11.67 12.58
CA MET A 188 26.63 10.85 13.42
C MET A 188 27.99 10.66 12.75
N ARG A 189 28.00 10.27 11.47
CA ARG A 189 29.23 10.06 10.70
C ARG A 189 30.12 11.30 10.66
N LYS A 190 29.53 12.49 10.55
CA LYS A 190 30.27 13.77 10.55
C LYS A 190 30.82 14.14 11.93
N LYS A 191 30.06 13.91 13.01
CA LYS A 191 30.45 14.32 14.37
C LYS A 191 31.45 13.37 15.02
N ASP A 192 31.26 12.07 14.82
CA ASP A 192 32.01 11.02 15.52
C ASP A 192 32.02 9.75 14.66
N LYS A 193 33.10 9.59 13.89
CA LYS A 193 33.25 8.50 12.91
C LYS A 193 33.32 7.13 13.61
N GLU A 194 34.01 7.03 14.74
CA GLU A 194 34.14 5.78 15.48
C GLU A 194 32.78 5.34 16.03
N LYS A 195 32.00 6.27 16.59
CA LYS A 195 30.64 6.00 17.05
C LYS A 195 29.69 5.61 15.93
N TYR A 196 29.83 6.23 14.75
CA TYR A 196 29.07 5.83 13.57
C TYR A 196 29.41 4.40 13.13
N GLU A 197 30.70 4.05 13.04
CA GLU A 197 31.15 2.68 12.70
C GLU A 197 30.62 1.65 13.69
N PHE A 198 30.66 1.96 15.00
CA PHE A 198 30.10 1.11 16.03
C PHE A 198 28.56 0.97 15.93
N TYR A 199 27.85 2.06 15.63
CA TYR A 199 26.40 2.02 15.37
C TYR A 199 26.06 1.11 14.17
N VAL A 200 26.82 1.20 13.08
CA VAL A 200 26.63 0.37 11.89
C VAL A 200 26.90 -1.12 12.19
N ASP A 201 27.93 -1.44 12.98
CA ASP A 201 28.19 -2.81 13.46
C ASP A 201 26.99 -3.35 14.26
N ILE A 202 26.46 -2.56 15.21
CA ILE A 202 25.28 -2.94 15.99
C ILE A 202 24.06 -3.18 15.10
N LYS A 203 23.78 -2.29 14.15
CA LYS A 203 22.65 -2.39 13.21
C LYS A 203 22.78 -3.66 12.37
N THR A 204 23.96 -3.93 11.84
CA THR A 204 24.29 -5.12 11.05
C THR A 204 24.12 -6.40 11.86
N ARG A 205 24.62 -6.46 13.10
CA ARG A 205 24.44 -7.63 13.98
C ARG A 205 22.98 -7.91 14.28
N LYS A 206 22.16 -6.87 14.51
CA LYS A 206 20.72 -7.05 14.71
C LYS A 206 20.03 -7.59 13.45
N GLN A 207 20.41 -7.09 12.28
CA GLN A 207 19.86 -7.54 11.00
C GLN A 207 20.18 -9.03 10.77
N ILE A 208 21.45 -9.42 10.90
CA ILE A 208 21.88 -10.82 10.76
C ILE A 208 21.14 -11.70 11.77
N LEU A 209 21.04 -11.28 13.04
CA LEU A 209 20.33 -12.04 14.07
C LEU A 209 18.86 -12.26 13.72
N PHE A 210 18.18 -11.25 13.18
CA PHE A 210 16.80 -11.37 12.71
C PHE A 210 16.68 -12.29 11.50
N GLU A 211 17.59 -12.19 10.53
CA GLU A 211 17.60 -13.05 9.35
C GLU A 211 17.83 -14.52 9.75
N THR A 212 18.80 -14.81 10.62
CA THR A 212 19.02 -16.16 11.17
C THR A 212 17.78 -16.70 11.90
N TYR A 213 17.10 -15.86 12.68
CA TYR A 213 15.84 -16.23 13.32
C TYR A 213 14.72 -16.49 12.30
N TYR A 214 14.60 -15.66 11.27
CA TYR A 214 13.53 -15.75 10.28
C TYR A 214 13.72 -16.92 9.31
N GLU A 215 14.96 -17.29 8.99
CA GLU A 215 15.34 -18.45 8.16
C GLU A 215 14.80 -19.78 8.74
N LYS A 216 14.63 -19.87 10.07
CA LYS A 216 13.97 -21.01 10.76
C LYS A 216 12.57 -21.33 10.22
N PHE A 217 11.86 -20.32 9.69
CA PHE A 217 10.52 -20.51 9.13
C PHE A 217 10.53 -20.91 7.65
N LYS A 218 11.70 -20.94 7.00
CA LYS A 218 11.85 -21.36 5.60
C LYS A 218 12.32 -22.80 5.44
N PHE A 219 13.15 -23.32 6.34
CA PHE A 219 13.72 -24.66 6.23
C PHE A 219 13.69 -25.43 7.55
N LYS A 220 13.53 -26.75 7.45
CA LYS A 220 13.58 -27.72 8.55
C LYS A 220 15.05 -27.94 8.96
N ASP A 221 15.74 -26.86 9.36
CA ASP A 221 17.11 -26.94 9.85
C ASP A 221 17.13 -27.41 11.32
N GLU A 222 18.17 -28.11 11.74
CA GLU A 222 18.31 -28.64 13.11
C GLU A 222 19.00 -27.62 14.04
N ASN A 223 19.75 -26.66 13.48
CA ASN A 223 20.40 -25.58 14.23
C ASN A 223 19.50 -24.34 14.40
N LYS A 224 18.33 -24.54 15.01
CA LYS A 224 17.27 -23.52 15.11
C LYS A 224 17.46 -22.54 16.27
N LEU A 225 17.64 -21.26 15.94
CA LEU A 225 17.50 -20.17 16.91
C LEU A 225 16.03 -20.07 17.40
N THR A 226 15.75 -20.18 18.70
CA THR A 226 14.39 -19.98 19.22
C THR A 226 14.01 -18.49 19.27
N TYR A 227 12.71 -18.16 19.36
CA TYR A 227 12.28 -16.77 19.56
C TYR A 227 12.81 -16.20 20.89
N ARG A 228 12.90 -17.04 21.93
CA ARG A 228 13.52 -16.67 23.21
C ARG A 228 15.00 -16.36 23.05
N ASP A 229 15.75 -17.16 22.29
CA ASP A 229 17.17 -16.91 22.00
C ASP A 229 17.36 -15.63 21.19
N TYR A 230 16.51 -15.38 20.20
CA TYR A 230 16.48 -14.14 19.43
C TYR A 230 16.31 -12.92 20.36
N LEU A 231 15.30 -12.94 21.23
CA LEU A 231 15.03 -11.84 22.17
C LEU A 231 16.23 -11.61 23.10
N SER A 232 16.76 -12.67 23.70
CA SER A 232 17.92 -12.59 24.61
C SER A 232 19.17 -12.02 23.92
N LYS A 233 19.50 -12.51 22.72
CA LYS A 233 20.64 -12.01 21.94
C LYS A 233 20.43 -10.55 21.50
N ASN A 234 19.22 -10.19 21.08
CA ASN A 234 18.88 -8.82 20.67
C ASN A 234 18.96 -7.83 21.85
N GLU A 235 18.55 -8.25 23.04
CA GLU A 235 18.68 -7.46 24.27
C GLU A 235 20.16 -7.21 24.60
N LYS A 236 21.02 -8.23 24.52
CA LYS A 236 22.47 -8.09 24.73
C LYS A 236 23.10 -7.09 23.75
N ILE A 237 22.77 -7.19 22.46
CA ILE A 237 23.25 -6.23 21.44
C ILE A 237 22.76 -4.82 21.76
N THR A 238 21.50 -4.67 22.16
CA THR A 238 20.92 -3.38 22.54
C THR A 238 21.58 -2.77 23.77
N LYS A 239 21.90 -3.57 24.79
CA LYS A 239 22.64 -3.13 25.98
C LYS A 239 24.05 -2.66 25.60
N LYS A 240 24.74 -3.37 24.71
CA LYS A 240 26.08 -3.00 24.21
C LYS A 240 26.06 -1.62 23.55
N TRP A 241 25.07 -1.36 22.70
CA TRP A 241 24.85 -0.04 22.10
C TRP A 241 24.57 1.05 23.13
N LYS A 242 23.64 0.82 24.06
CA LYS A 242 23.31 1.81 25.12
C LYS A 242 24.53 2.17 25.96
N LYS A 243 25.36 1.19 26.31
CA LYS A 243 26.59 1.40 27.09
C LYS A 243 27.61 2.26 26.32
N TYR A 244 27.81 2.00 25.02
CA TYR A 244 28.72 2.78 24.19
C TYR A 244 28.18 4.19 23.93
N LYS A 245 26.89 4.33 23.60
CA LYS A 245 26.24 5.63 23.32
C LYS A 245 26.38 6.62 24.48
N ASN A 246 26.35 6.12 25.72
CA ASN A 246 26.41 6.89 26.96
C ASN A 246 27.84 7.06 27.52
N LYS A 247 28.85 6.44 26.90
CA LYS A 247 30.24 6.63 27.27
C LYS A 247 30.62 8.05 26.82
N ARG A 248 30.79 8.96 27.79
CA ARG A 248 31.30 10.31 27.56
C ARG A 248 32.78 10.24 27.21
#